data_AF-A0A2P5CMW7-F1
#
_entry.id   AF-A0A2P5CMW7-F1
#
_cell.length_a   1.000
_cell.length_b   1.000
_cell.length_c   1.000
_cell.angle_alpha   90.00
_cell.angle_beta   90.00
_cell.angle_gamma   90.00
#
_symmetry.space_group_name_H-M   'P 1'
#
loop_
_entity.id
_entity.type
_entity.pdbx_description
1 polymer ?
#
loop_
_entity_poly.entity_id
_entity_poly.type
_entity_poly.pdbx_seq_one_letter_code
_entity_poly.pdbx_strand_id
1 'polypeptide(L)'
;MSDMGGELNSDHSLNRRMPLWMNPRPGRIRVFIDVPFKNNFGSAGMVACNDTTQILQLCAQCFKTDSSFETELLALKFGAETCKALN
;
A
#
# COMPACT_ATOMS: atom_id res chain seq x y z
N MET A 1 -32.32 46.78 8.29
CA MET A 1 -31.53 47.41 7.19
C MET A 1 -30.09 47.47 7.69
N SER A 2 -29.13 46.66 7.25
CA SER A 2 -29.08 45.82 6.06
C SER A 2 -28.22 44.58 6.32
N ASP A 3 -28.64 43.54 5.63
CA ASP A 3 -28.01 42.26 5.35
C ASP A 3 -26.58 42.40 4.83
N MET A 4 -25.65 41.55 5.29
CA MET A 4 -24.40 41.23 4.58
C MET A 4 -23.91 39.86 5.08
N GLY A 5 -24.37 38.82 4.40
CA GLY A 5 -23.89 37.46 4.54
C GLY A 5 -22.38 37.34 4.34
N GLY A 6 -21.82 36.40 5.09
CA GLY A 6 -20.47 35.89 4.93
C GLY A 6 -20.51 34.37 5.10
N GLU A 7 -21.24 33.68 4.22
CA GLU A 7 -21.06 32.24 3.99
C GLU A 7 -19.64 32.03 3.45
N LEU A 8 -18.69 31.72 4.33
CA LEU A 8 -17.44 31.08 3.90
C LEU A 8 -17.71 29.58 3.80
N ASN A 9 -18.40 29.24 2.70
CA ASN A 9 -18.32 27.94 2.07
C ASN A 9 -16.85 27.67 1.71
N SER A 10 -16.16 26.89 2.53
CA SER A 10 -14.98 26.16 2.08
C SER A 10 -15.08 24.70 2.51
N ASP A 11 -16.21 24.08 2.18
CA ASP A 11 -16.28 22.63 1.96
C ASP A 11 -15.50 22.31 0.66
N HIS A 12 -14.18 22.48 0.72
CA HIS A 12 -13.28 21.73 -0.14
C HIS A 12 -13.18 20.31 0.43
N SER A 13 -14.32 19.62 0.50
CA SER A 13 -14.32 18.16 0.58
C SER A 13 -13.61 17.70 -0.68
N LEU A 14 -12.33 17.35 -0.54
CA LEU A 14 -11.53 16.78 -1.59
C LEU A 14 -12.32 15.60 -2.16
N ASN A 15 -12.96 15.81 -3.30
CA ASN A 15 -13.53 14.79 -4.18
C ASN A 15 -12.37 13.97 -4.79
N ARG A 16 -11.45 13.49 -3.95
CA ARG A 16 -10.48 12.46 -4.30
C ARG A 16 -11.29 11.20 -4.46
N ARG A 17 -11.76 10.96 -5.68
CA ARG A 17 -12.24 9.65 -6.10
C ARG A 17 -11.15 8.66 -5.71
N MET A 18 -11.43 7.81 -4.71
CA MET A 18 -10.50 6.75 -4.36
C MET A 18 -10.28 5.91 -5.64
N PRO A 19 -9.04 5.49 -5.91
CA PRO A 19 -8.79 4.60 -7.03
C PRO A 19 -9.69 3.37 -6.87
N LEU A 20 -10.42 3.05 -7.93
CA LEU A 20 -11.22 1.83 -8.00
C LEU A 20 -10.25 0.66 -8.10
N TRP A 21 -10.05 -0.02 -6.98
CA TRP A 21 -9.31 -1.28 -6.94
C TRP A 21 -10.14 -2.35 -7.64
N MET A 22 -9.61 -2.92 -8.72
CA MET A 22 -10.25 -4.05 -9.39
C MET A 22 -10.06 -5.30 -8.53
N ASN A 23 -11.10 -6.13 -8.45
CA ASN A 23 -10.95 -7.46 -7.87
C ASN A 23 -9.90 -8.24 -8.68
N PRO A 24 -8.93 -8.90 -8.01
CA PRO A 24 -7.98 -9.75 -8.70
C PRO A 24 -8.73 -10.88 -9.41
N ARG A 25 -8.25 -11.26 -10.61
CA ARG A 25 -8.79 -12.41 -11.33
C ARG A 25 -8.67 -13.68 -10.46
N PRO A 26 -9.63 -14.62 -10.50
CA PRO A 26 -9.51 -15.91 -9.82
C PRO A 26 -8.20 -16.63 -10.16
N GLY A 27 -7.64 -17.40 -9.22
CA GLY A 27 -6.36 -18.08 -9.38
C GLY A 27 -5.11 -17.20 -9.25
N ARG A 28 -5.23 -15.96 -8.76
CA ARG A 28 -4.08 -15.08 -8.48
C ARG A 28 -3.64 -15.17 -7.03
N ILE A 29 -2.33 -15.02 -6.83
CA ILE A 29 -1.71 -14.85 -5.51
C ILE A 29 -2.06 -13.45 -4.99
N ARG A 30 -2.58 -13.37 -3.77
CA ARG A 30 -2.76 -12.13 -3.00
C ARG A 30 -1.55 -11.91 -2.12
N VAL A 31 -1.08 -10.66 -2.05
CA VAL A 31 0.10 -10.29 -1.28
C VAL A 31 -0.28 -9.19 -0.31
N PHE A 32 0.07 -9.40 0.95
CA PHE A 32 -0.04 -8.42 2.01
C PHE A 32 1.37 -8.00 2.39
N ILE A 33 1.65 -6.70 2.39
CA ILE A 33 2.96 -6.14 2.73
C ILE A 33 2.73 -5.07 3.79
N ASP A 34 3.53 -5.11 4.84
CA ASP A 34 3.61 -4.05 5.87
C ASP A 34 5.04 -3.53 5.96
N VAL A 35 5.20 -2.21 6.07
CA VAL A 35 6.47 -1.52 5.84
C VAL A 35 6.76 -0.48 6.93
N PRO A 36 7.32 -0.88 8.09
CA PRO A 36 7.78 0.09 9.08
C PRO A 36 9.08 0.77 8.62
N PHE A 37 9.20 2.07 8.91
CA PHE A 37 10.39 2.89 8.64
C PHE A 37 10.78 3.73 9.87
N LYS A 38 12.07 3.73 10.23
CA LYS A 38 12.64 4.53 11.33
C LYS A 38 14.15 4.75 11.13
N ASN A 39 14.63 5.96 11.38
CA ASN A 39 16.06 6.31 11.40
C ASN A 39 16.84 5.89 10.13
N ASN A 40 16.26 6.07 8.93
CA ASN A 40 16.85 5.67 7.64
C ASN A 40 17.02 4.15 7.46
N PHE A 41 16.26 3.37 8.24
CA PHE A 41 16.09 1.94 8.07
C PHE A 41 14.62 1.63 7.89
N GLY A 42 14.33 0.77 6.93
CA GLY A 42 13.01 0.23 6.73
C GLY A 42 13.03 -1.28 6.75
N SER A 43 11.88 -1.90 6.95
CA SER A 43 11.70 -3.31 6.68
C SER A 43 10.37 -3.55 5.99
N ALA A 44 10.25 -4.68 5.30
CA ALA A 44 8.99 -5.18 4.78
C ALA A 44 8.74 -6.55 5.37
N GLY A 45 7.56 -6.76 5.94
CA GLY A 45 6.99 -8.07 6.20
C GLY A 45 5.98 -8.41 5.12
N MET A 46 6.01 -9.63 4.59
CA MET A 46 5.10 -10.05 3.53
C MET A 46 4.45 -11.40 3.82
N VAL A 47 3.16 -11.48 3.48
CA VAL A 47 2.38 -12.72 3.40
C VAL A 47 1.81 -12.87 1.99
N ALA A 48 2.12 -13.97 1.32
CA ALA A 48 1.52 -14.33 0.05
C ALA A 48 0.53 -15.50 0.24
N CYS A 49 -0.70 -15.34 -0.24
CA CYS A 49 -1.76 -16.34 -0.14
C CYS A 49 -2.38 -16.64 -1.50
N ASN A 50 -2.94 -17.84 -1.67
CA ASN A 50 -3.80 -18.14 -2.82
C ASN A 50 -5.24 -17.56 -2.64
N ASP A 51 -6.13 -17.91 -3.55
CA ASP A 51 -7.55 -17.54 -3.53
C ASP A 51 -8.33 -18.19 -2.37
N THR A 52 -7.90 -19.36 -1.90
CA THR A 52 -8.46 -20.04 -0.71
C THR A 52 -7.89 -19.53 0.62
N THR A 53 -7.10 -18.46 0.61
CA THR A 53 -6.43 -17.85 1.78
C THR A 53 -5.33 -18.70 2.42
N GLN A 54 -4.97 -19.82 1.79
CA GLN A 54 -3.81 -20.61 2.21
C GLN A 54 -2.54 -19.79 2.01
N ILE A 55 -1.71 -19.73 3.05
CA ILE A 55 -0.40 -19.09 3.01
C ILE A 55 0.53 -19.93 2.13
N LEU A 56 1.08 -19.30 1.09
CA LEU A 56 2.07 -19.88 0.19
C LEU A 56 3.49 -19.49 0.61
N GLN A 57 3.68 -18.27 1.10
CA GLN A 57 4.98 -17.75 1.49
C GLN A 57 4.85 -16.72 2.63
N LEU A 58 5.80 -16.78 3.55
CA LEU A 58 6.09 -15.74 4.54
C LEU A 58 7.54 -15.31 4.36
N CYS A 59 7.80 -14.00 4.31
CA CYS A 59 9.15 -13.49 4.24
C CYS A 59 9.23 -12.06 4.78
N ALA A 60 10.45 -11.66 5.12
CA ALA A 60 10.74 -10.30 5.52
C ALA A 60 12.08 -9.86 4.95
N GLN A 61 12.22 -8.57 4.68
CA GLN A 61 13.47 -7.97 4.21
C GLN A 61 13.70 -6.62 4.88
N CYS A 62 14.94 -6.35 5.26
CA CYS A 62 15.34 -5.04 5.76
C CYS A 62 16.03 -4.24 4.65
N PHE A 63 15.84 -2.93 4.68
CA PHE A 63 16.38 -1.98 3.71
C PHE A 63 17.07 -0.84 4.45
N LYS A 64 18.16 -0.34 3.86
CA LYS A 64 18.71 0.96 4.20
C LYS A 64 18.18 1.94 3.15
N THR A 65 17.46 2.96 3.60
CA THR A 65 16.77 3.93 2.72
C THR A 65 16.79 5.30 3.32
N ASP A 66 16.78 6.33 2.48
CA ASP A 66 16.83 7.72 2.97
C ASP A 66 15.43 8.31 3.18
N SER A 67 14.37 7.58 2.79
CA SER A 67 12.99 7.98 3.00
C SER A 67 12.05 6.80 3.20
N SER A 68 10.89 7.05 3.81
CA SER A 68 9.80 6.08 3.93
C SER A 68 9.20 5.70 2.58
N PHE A 69 9.09 6.67 1.65
CA PHE A 69 8.56 6.42 0.32
C PHE A 69 9.44 5.46 -0.49
N GLU A 70 10.76 5.62 -0.39
CA GLU A 70 11.70 4.67 -0.99
C GLU A 70 11.57 3.27 -0.39
N THR A 71 11.37 3.17 0.93
CA THR A 71 11.12 1.86 1.58
C THR A 71 9.88 1.18 1.02
N GLU A 72 8.77 1.90 0.85
CA GLU A 72 7.53 1.37 0.28
C GLU A 72 7.73 0.84 -1.15
N LEU A 73 8.49 1.57 -1.98
CA LEU A 73 8.80 1.13 -3.35
C LEU A 73 9.69 -0.12 -3.37
N LEU A 74 10.68 -0.20 -2.49
CA LEU A 74 11.52 -1.39 -2.36
C LEU A 74 10.73 -2.60 -1.85
N ALA A 75 9.81 -2.38 -0.91
CA ALA A 75 8.92 -3.41 -0.41
C ALA A 75 8.00 -3.95 -1.52
N LEU A 76 7.44 -3.08 -2.35
CA LEU A 76 6.65 -3.47 -3.52
C LEU A 76 7.48 -4.29 -4.52
N LYS A 77 8.72 -3.87 -4.80
CA LYS A 77 9.64 -4.61 -5.66
C LYS A 77 9.92 -6.01 -5.10
N PHE A 78 10.25 -6.09 -3.81
CA PHE A 78 10.47 -7.35 -3.09
C PHE A 78 9.25 -8.30 -3.18
N GLY A 79 8.04 -7.75 -3.01
CA GLY A 79 6.82 -8.53 -3.14
C GLY A 79 6.57 -9.06 -4.56
N ALA A 80 6.82 -8.22 -5.57
CA ALA A 80 6.70 -8.62 -6.97
C ALA A 80 7.70 -9.73 -7.35
N GLU A 81 8.95 -9.61 -6.91
CA GLU A 81 9.99 -10.62 -7.13
C GLU A 81 9.64 -11.95 -6.43
N THR A 82 9.11 -11.89 -5.21
CA THR A 82 8.67 -13.10 -4.51
C THR A 82 7.50 -13.78 -5.22
N CYS A 83 6.54 -13.01 -5.73
CA CYS A 83 5.42 -13.58 -6.50
C CYS A 83 5.87 -14.25 -7.80
N LYS A 84 6.91 -13.70 -8.45
CA LYS A 84 7.49 -14.32 -9.64
C LYS A 84 8.09 -15.69 -9.34
N ALA A 85 8.63 -15.90 -8.14
CA ALA A 85 9.18 -17.19 -7.74
C ALA A 85 8.11 -18.25 -7.39
N LEU A 86 6.86 -17.83 -7.16
CA LEU A 86 5.73 -18.70 -6.81
C LEU A 86 4.84 -19.09 -8.00
N ASN A 87 5.07 -18.50 -9.19
CA ASN A 87 4.39 -18.86 -10.44
C ASN A 87 5.34 -19.65 -11.35
#